data_AF-A0A348S2K7-F1
#
_entry.id   AF-A0A348S2K7-F1
#
_cell.length_a   1.000
_cell.length_b   1.000
_cell.length_c   1.000
_cell.angle_alpha   90.00
_cell.angle_beta   90.00
_cell.angle_gamma   90.00
#
_symmetry.space_group_name_H-M   'P 1'
#
loop_
_entity.id
_entity.type
_entity.pdbx_description
1 polymer ?
#
loop_
_entity_poly.entity_id
_entity_poly.type
_entity_poly.pdbx_seq_one_letter_code
_entity_poly.pdbx_strand_id
1 'polypeptide(L)'
;MHKPSSPGDAEAISRRAFVSNSAAWTMTSLAAAQPIQADILSGAATNQATALPACPHPFLTPAESFNTVARGNPKPHTLTGKALVEARMTPETWRLEMTTDPQVEPPYVTQPARIQAPHTLKDGTALDLETLRELGKSHGVKFIKATQCLNIPEPLGQGLWEGVPLREVLKLCGKMKDVRRIYYRGFHNEDPEQIFQSSLSYTQAMETPPGGFPPMLAYRLNGQPITPLRGGPVRMIVP
;
A
#
# COMPACT_ATOMS: atom_id res chain seq x y z
N MET A 1 -13.71 67.35 12.16
CA MET A 1 -12.69 68.11 11.40
C MET A 1 -11.30 67.73 11.90
N HIS A 2 -10.69 66.68 11.34
CA HIS A 2 -9.25 66.56 11.03
C HIS A 2 -9.03 65.21 10.35
N LYS A 3 -8.35 65.25 9.19
CA LYS A 3 -8.27 64.25 8.13
C LYS A 3 -7.58 62.93 8.57
N PRO A 4 -8.00 61.76 8.05
CA PRO A 4 -7.14 60.59 7.96
C PRO A 4 -6.11 60.78 6.83
N SER A 5 -4.87 60.34 7.10
CA SER A 5 -3.71 60.39 6.21
C SER A 5 -3.89 59.51 4.96
N SER A 6 -3.36 59.99 3.83
CA SER A 6 -3.33 59.30 2.54
C SER A 6 -2.53 57.99 2.57
N PRO A 7 -2.89 57.00 1.73
CA PRO A 7 -2.13 55.77 1.60
C PRO A 7 -0.81 56.05 0.88
N GLY A 8 0.31 55.85 1.59
CA GLY A 8 1.64 55.86 1.01
C GLY A 8 1.94 54.49 0.38
N ASP A 9 2.45 54.53 -0.84
CA ASP A 9 2.73 53.44 -1.75
C ASP A 9 3.53 52.28 -1.10
N ALA A 10 2.87 51.14 -0.90
CA ALA A 10 3.56 49.87 -0.72
C ALA A 10 3.94 49.35 -2.11
N GLU A 11 5.18 49.60 -2.51
CA GLU A 11 5.76 49.19 -3.78
C GLU A 11 5.63 47.67 -3.97
N ALA A 12 4.79 47.26 -4.92
CA ALA A 12 4.55 45.86 -5.24
C ALA A 12 5.81 45.25 -5.86
N ILE A 13 6.51 44.39 -5.11
CA ILE A 13 7.69 43.67 -5.59
C ILE A 13 7.27 42.75 -6.75
N SER A 14 7.60 43.17 -7.97
CA SER A 14 7.35 42.41 -9.19
C SER A 14 8.28 41.19 -9.28
N ARG A 15 7.76 40.06 -9.79
CA ARG A 15 8.52 38.83 -10.06
C ARG A 15 9.79 39.05 -10.89
N ARG A 16 9.88 40.13 -11.69
CA ARG A 16 11.09 40.50 -12.43
C ARG A 16 12.22 41.01 -11.54
N ALA A 17 11.92 41.75 -10.47
CA ALA A 17 12.92 42.31 -9.55
C ALA A 17 13.63 41.22 -8.71
N PHE A 18 12.91 40.14 -8.38
CA PHE A 18 13.48 38.98 -7.68
C PHE A 18 14.48 38.19 -8.54
N VAL A 19 14.18 38.04 -9.84
CA VAL A 19 15.04 37.30 -10.78
C VAL A 19 16.29 38.11 -11.16
N SER A 20 16.20 39.44 -11.25
CA SER A 20 17.38 40.29 -11.56
C SER A 20 18.39 40.36 -10.41
N ASN A 21 17.97 40.21 -9.15
CA ASN A 21 18.89 40.20 -7.99
C ASN A 21 19.49 38.84 -7.66
N SER A 22 19.16 37.78 -8.42
CA SER A 22 19.66 36.42 -8.18
C SER A 22 20.92 36.07 -8.99
N ALA A 23 21.41 37.00 -9.84
CA ALA A 23 22.48 36.73 -10.80
C ALA A 23 23.89 37.24 -10.39
N ALA A 24 24.10 37.60 -9.13
CA ALA A 24 25.38 38.16 -8.67
C ALA A 24 25.96 37.40 -7.46
N TRP A 25 26.05 36.08 -7.53
CA TRP A 25 26.93 35.28 -6.65
C TRP A 25 27.50 34.09 -7.43
N THR A 26 28.44 34.36 -8.32
CA THR A 26 29.41 33.34 -8.77
C THR A 26 30.80 33.95 -8.78
N MET A 27 31.76 33.12 -8.38
CA MET A 27 33.23 33.30 -8.44
C MET A 27 33.86 34.00 -7.22
N THR A 28 34.32 33.23 -6.24
CA THR A 28 35.75 33.12 -5.83
C THR A 28 35.93 32.02 -4.78
N SER A 29 36.40 30.84 -5.20
CA SER A 29 37.37 29.99 -4.47
C SER A 29 37.60 28.67 -5.23
N LEU A 30 38.18 28.75 -6.43
CA LEU A 30 38.72 27.59 -7.14
C LEU A 30 40.24 27.56 -6.97
N ALA A 31 40.71 27.31 -5.73
CA ALA A 31 42.14 27.09 -5.43
C ALA A 31 42.36 26.50 -4.02
N ALA A 32 41.66 25.42 -3.68
CA ALA A 32 42.04 24.52 -2.56
C ALA A 32 41.20 23.22 -2.59
N ALA A 33 41.04 22.62 -3.77
CA ALA A 33 40.51 21.27 -3.88
C ALA A 33 41.68 20.37 -4.29
N GLN A 34 42.47 19.95 -3.31
CA GLN A 34 43.28 18.75 -3.50
C GLN A 34 42.33 17.56 -3.73
N PRO A 35 42.69 16.61 -4.59
CA PRO A 35 41.93 15.38 -4.70
C PRO A 35 42.11 14.60 -3.39
N ILE A 36 41.12 14.62 -2.51
CA ILE A 36 40.94 13.55 -1.51
C ILE A 36 40.35 12.37 -2.30
N GLN A 37 41.17 11.84 -3.21
CA GLN A 37 40.89 10.68 -4.02
C GLN A 37 41.60 9.50 -3.34
N ALA A 38 40.79 8.54 -2.90
CA ALA A 38 41.18 7.13 -2.80
C ALA A 38 42.24 6.71 -1.75
N ASP A 39 42.18 7.21 -0.52
CA ASP A 39 42.95 6.59 0.60
C ASP A 39 42.10 6.16 1.82
N ILE A 40 40.80 6.45 1.84
CA ILE A 40 39.90 5.97 2.92
C ILE A 40 39.48 4.50 2.70
N LEU A 41 39.70 3.94 1.50
CA LEU A 41 39.34 2.56 1.16
C LEU A 41 40.52 1.57 1.16
N SER A 42 41.75 2.01 1.42
CA SER A 42 42.94 1.14 1.34
C SER A 42 43.62 0.82 2.68
N GLY A 43 43.11 1.34 3.80
CA GLY A 43 43.82 1.31 5.10
C GLY A 43 43.15 0.57 6.26
N ALA A 44 42.04 -0.15 6.06
CA ALA A 44 41.36 -0.86 7.16
C ALA A 44 40.70 -2.19 6.77
N ALA A 45 41.18 -2.85 5.72
CA ALA A 45 40.74 -4.21 5.38
C ALA A 45 41.68 -5.24 6.04
N THR A 46 41.73 -5.24 7.37
CA THR A 46 42.31 -6.36 8.14
C THR A 46 41.27 -6.86 9.13
N ASN A 47 40.60 -7.94 8.74
CA ASN A 47 40.04 -8.99 9.59
C ASN A 47 39.33 -8.56 10.88
N GLN A 48 38.02 -8.42 10.78
CA GLN A 48 37.05 -9.38 11.33
C GLN A 48 35.66 -8.77 11.21
N ALA A 49 35.00 -9.01 10.08
CA ALA A 49 33.55 -9.05 10.12
C ALA A 49 33.21 -10.29 10.95
N THR A 50 33.03 -10.10 12.26
CA THR A 50 32.37 -11.09 13.10
C THR A 50 31.03 -11.32 12.45
N ALA A 51 30.92 -12.43 11.69
CA ALA A 51 29.66 -12.84 11.12
C ALA A 51 28.67 -12.89 12.29
N LEU A 52 27.63 -12.07 12.21
CA LEU A 52 26.54 -12.14 13.18
C LEU A 52 26.13 -13.62 13.26
N PRO A 53 25.93 -14.18 14.47
CA PRO A 53 25.56 -15.58 14.61
C PRO A 53 24.36 -15.84 13.71
N ALA A 54 24.47 -16.88 12.88
CA ALA A 54 23.40 -17.26 11.96
C ALA A 54 22.10 -17.38 12.77
N CYS A 55 21.03 -16.76 12.27
CA CYS A 55 19.74 -16.83 12.93
C CYS A 55 19.39 -18.31 13.16
N PRO A 56 19.10 -18.76 14.39
CA PRO A 56 18.94 -20.18 14.70
C PRO A 56 17.70 -20.77 14.03
N HIS A 57 16.86 -19.92 13.44
CA HIS A 57 15.68 -20.26 12.68
C HIS A 57 15.66 -19.50 11.34
N PRO A 58 14.95 -19.99 10.32
CA PRO A 58 14.76 -19.28 9.07
C PRO A 58 14.27 -17.84 9.29
N PHE A 59 14.82 -16.89 8.53
CA PHE A 59 14.40 -15.49 8.61
C PHE A 59 12.95 -15.28 8.15
N LEU A 60 12.52 -16.07 7.16
CA LEU A 60 11.13 -16.13 6.73
C LEU A 60 10.49 -17.38 7.30
N THR A 61 9.34 -17.23 7.96
CA THR A 61 8.51 -18.34 8.39
C THR A 61 8.02 -19.10 7.15
N PRO A 62 8.18 -20.44 7.06
CA PRO A 62 7.55 -21.23 6.00
C PRO A 62 6.04 -20.96 5.96
N ALA A 63 5.45 -20.85 4.77
CA ALA A 63 4.07 -20.36 4.62
C ALA A 63 3.06 -21.25 5.36
N GLU A 64 3.28 -22.56 5.35
CA GLU A 64 2.54 -23.58 6.08
C GLU A 64 2.66 -23.45 7.60
N SER A 65 3.79 -22.92 8.10
CA SER A 65 4.09 -22.77 9.52
C SER A 65 3.61 -21.46 10.14
N PHE A 66 2.98 -20.56 9.38
CA PHE A 66 2.32 -19.39 9.96
C PHE A 66 1.23 -19.82 10.95
N ASN A 67 1.07 -19.13 12.07
CA ASN A 67 -0.10 -19.31 12.92
C ASN A 67 -1.37 -18.86 12.17
N THR A 68 -2.49 -19.49 12.49
CA THR A 68 -3.76 -19.27 11.79
C THR A 68 -4.78 -18.68 12.72
N VAL A 69 -5.26 -17.48 12.38
CA VAL A 69 -6.51 -16.93 12.89
C VAL A 69 -7.48 -16.89 11.73
N ALA A 70 -8.61 -17.60 11.86
CA ALA A 70 -9.63 -17.69 10.83
C ALA A 70 -11.02 -17.59 11.46
N ARG A 71 -11.93 -16.94 10.74
CA ARG A 71 -13.34 -16.78 11.10
C ARG A 71 -14.22 -17.30 9.96
N GLY A 72 -15.51 -17.44 10.22
CA GLY A 72 -16.50 -17.95 9.28
C GLY A 72 -16.91 -19.40 9.57
N ASN A 73 -18.12 -19.73 9.15
CA ASN A 73 -18.74 -21.04 9.27
C ASN A 73 -19.45 -21.39 7.95
N PRO A 74 -18.90 -22.33 7.13
CA PRO A 74 -17.58 -22.94 7.29
C PRO A 74 -16.44 -21.92 7.15
N LYS A 75 -15.25 -22.26 7.67
CA LYS A 75 -14.05 -21.45 7.46
C LYS A 75 -13.75 -21.39 5.96
N PRO A 76 -13.44 -20.21 5.38
CA PRO A 76 -13.25 -20.10 3.92
C PRO A 76 -12.20 -21.08 3.34
N HIS A 77 -11.11 -21.34 4.07
CA HIS A 77 -10.04 -22.24 3.61
C HIS A 77 -10.38 -23.74 3.69
N THR A 78 -11.51 -24.12 4.27
CA THR A 78 -11.97 -25.52 4.32
C THR A 78 -12.90 -25.86 3.15
N LEU A 79 -13.26 -24.88 2.32
CA LEU A 79 -14.04 -25.13 1.10
C LEU A 79 -13.20 -25.95 0.12
N THR A 80 -13.85 -26.89 -0.57
CA THR A 80 -13.22 -27.78 -1.54
C THR A 80 -14.12 -27.97 -2.76
N GLY A 81 -13.54 -28.45 -3.87
CA GLY A 81 -14.28 -28.80 -5.09
C GLY A 81 -15.16 -27.66 -5.60
N LYS A 82 -16.42 -27.98 -5.92
CA LYS A 82 -17.40 -27.04 -6.46
C LYS A 82 -17.65 -25.84 -5.54
N ALA A 83 -17.71 -26.04 -4.23
CA ALA A 83 -17.95 -24.96 -3.27
C ALA A 83 -16.82 -23.91 -3.27
N LEU A 84 -15.57 -24.33 -3.44
CA LEU A 84 -14.42 -23.42 -3.55
C LEU A 84 -14.49 -22.57 -4.84
N VAL A 85 -14.92 -23.20 -5.94
CA VAL A 85 -15.10 -22.55 -7.26
C VAL A 85 -16.22 -21.53 -7.20
N GLU A 86 -17.38 -21.90 -6.66
CA GLU A 86 -18.55 -21.01 -6.48
C GLU A 86 -18.26 -19.84 -5.54
N ALA A 87 -17.48 -20.08 -4.48
CA ALA A 87 -16.98 -19.04 -3.58
C ALA A 87 -15.95 -18.10 -4.22
N ARG A 88 -15.54 -18.35 -5.47
CA ARG A 88 -14.53 -17.57 -6.21
C ARG A 88 -13.17 -17.56 -5.49
N MET A 89 -12.79 -18.70 -4.92
CA MET A 89 -11.57 -18.86 -4.13
C MET A 89 -10.49 -19.69 -4.84
N THR A 90 -10.62 -19.91 -6.16
CA THR A 90 -9.55 -20.45 -6.99
C THR A 90 -8.90 -19.33 -7.83
N PRO A 91 -7.67 -19.51 -8.31
CA PRO A 91 -7.02 -18.52 -9.19
C PRO A 91 -7.88 -18.11 -10.40
N GLU A 92 -8.61 -19.06 -10.98
CA GLU A 92 -9.40 -18.88 -12.21
C GLU A 92 -10.72 -18.14 -11.94
N THR A 93 -11.37 -18.44 -10.82
CA THR A 93 -12.69 -17.86 -10.48
C THR A 93 -12.62 -16.63 -9.61
N TRP A 94 -11.46 -16.30 -9.04
CA TRP A 94 -11.31 -15.14 -8.17
C TRP A 94 -11.70 -13.84 -8.86
N ARG A 95 -12.49 -13.03 -8.16
CA ARG A 95 -12.94 -11.72 -8.60
C ARG A 95 -12.94 -10.75 -7.43
N LEU A 96 -12.53 -9.51 -7.69
CA LEU A 96 -12.64 -8.39 -6.77
C LEU A 96 -13.59 -7.34 -7.33
N GLU A 97 -14.61 -7.03 -6.54
CA GLU A 97 -15.50 -5.89 -6.80
C GLU A 97 -14.96 -4.62 -6.13
N MET A 98 -15.08 -3.50 -6.84
CA MET A 98 -14.76 -2.17 -6.33
C MET A 98 -15.94 -1.26 -6.64
N THR A 99 -16.62 -0.84 -5.57
CA THR A 99 -17.83 -0.02 -5.62
C THR A 99 -17.75 1.12 -4.62
N THR A 100 -18.69 2.05 -4.69
CA THR A 100 -18.83 3.15 -3.73
C THR A 100 -19.89 2.83 -2.70
N ASP A 101 -19.60 3.14 -1.45
CA ASP A 101 -20.62 3.27 -0.42
C ASP A 101 -21.32 4.64 -0.57
N PRO A 102 -22.64 4.68 -0.84
CA PRO A 102 -23.38 5.93 -0.98
C PRO A 102 -23.76 6.56 0.37
N GLN A 103 -23.41 5.94 1.51
CA GLN A 103 -23.79 6.43 2.82
C GLN A 103 -23.26 7.85 3.09
N VAL A 104 -24.13 8.70 3.63
CA VAL A 104 -23.84 10.04 4.11
C VAL A 104 -24.24 10.14 5.58
N GLU A 105 -23.50 10.94 6.35
CA GLU A 105 -23.69 11.13 7.78
C GLU A 105 -23.66 12.64 8.11
N PRO A 106 -24.77 13.36 7.96
CA PRO A 106 -24.84 14.78 8.26
C PRO A 106 -24.59 15.07 9.75
N PRO A 107 -23.92 16.19 10.12
CA PRO A 107 -23.41 17.24 9.23
C PRO A 107 -22.00 16.97 8.66
N TYR A 108 -21.35 15.87 9.03
CA TYR A 108 -19.92 15.63 8.77
C TYR A 108 -19.62 15.12 7.36
N VAL A 109 -20.49 14.26 6.83
CA VAL A 109 -20.41 13.74 5.45
C VAL A 109 -21.68 14.14 4.72
N THR A 110 -21.56 15.13 3.85
CA THR A 110 -22.70 15.73 3.13
C THR A 110 -22.80 15.29 1.66
N GLN A 111 -21.78 14.61 1.15
CA GLN A 111 -21.71 14.14 -0.24
C GLN A 111 -21.30 12.66 -0.26
N PRO A 112 -22.00 11.81 -1.04
CA PRO A 112 -21.63 10.41 -1.18
C PRO A 112 -20.35 10.27 -2.01
N ALA A 113 -19.57 9.21 -1.74
CA ALA A 113 -18.41 8.86 -2.55
C ALA A 113 -18.83 8.50 -3.99
N ARG A 114 -18.00 8.88 -4.97
CA ARG A 114 -18.24 8.57 -6.39
C ARG A 114 -16.95 8.07 -7.05
N ILE A 115 -17.08 7.06 -7.91
CA ILE A 115 -16.02 6.57 -8.80
C ILE A 115 -16.53 6.56 -10.23
N GLN A 116 -15.61 6.69 -11.19
CA GLN A 116 -15.95 6.77 -12.60
C GLN A 116 -16.26 5.41 -13.20
N ALA A 117 -15.52 4.38 -12.81
CA ALA A 117 -15.63 3.03 -13.36
C ALA A 117 -15.74 2.01 -12.21
N PRO A 118 -16.95 1.71 -11.71
CA PRO A 118 -17.14 0.58 -10.81
C PRO A 118 -16.74 -0.73 -11.46
N HIS A 119 -16.10 -1.62 -10.68
CA HIS A 119 -15.78 -2.97 -11.09
C HIS A 119 -16.73 -3.93 -10.36
N THR A 120 -17.66 -4.55 -11.07
CA THR A 120 -18.70 -5.38 -10.47
C THR A 120 -18.83 -6.72 -11.18
N LEU A 121 -19.31 -7.73 -10.44
CA LEU A 121 -19.63 -9.04 -11.01
C LEU A 121 -20.81 -8.93 -11.97
N LYS A 122 -21.81 -8.11 -11.61
CA LYS A 122 -23.03 -7.88 -12.40
C LYS A 122 -22.71 -7.38 -13.81
N ASP A 123 -21.77 -6.44 -13.92
CA ASP A 123 -21.41 -5.81 -15.18
C ASP A 123 -20.28 -6.58 -15.91
N GLY A 124 -19.80 -7.68 -15.34
CA GLY A 124 -18.70 -8.46 -15.89
C GLY A 124 -17.35 -7.74 -15.86
N THR A 125 -17.21 -6.68 -15.05
CA THR A 125 -16.01 -5.84 -14.96
C THR A 125 -15.17 -6.09 -13.72
N ALA A 126 -15.61 -6.97 -12.81
CA ALA A 126 -14.86 -7.31 -11.60
C ALA A 126 -13.41 -7.73 -11.94
N LEU A 127 -12.45 -7.21 -11.18
CA LEU A 127 -11.03 -7.46 -11.40
C LEU A 127 -10.72 -8.94 -11.18
N ASP A 128 -10.07 -9.58 -12.14
CA ASP A 128 -9.58 -10.96 -12.01
C ASP A 128 -8.09 -11.03 -11.64
N LEU A 129 -7.62 -12.24 -11.32
CA LEU A 129 -6.26 -12.46 -10.86
C LEU A 129 -5.23 -12.19 -11.96
N GLU A 130 -5.55 -12.49 -13.22
CA GLU A 130 -4.61 -12.28 -14.32
C GLU A 130 -4.39 -10.79 -14.57
N THR A 131 -5.46 -9.99 -14.56
CA THR A 131 -5.38 -8.53 -14.65
C THR A 131 -4.57 -7.95 -13.47
N LEU A 132 -4.77 -8.46 -12.24
CA LEU A 132 -3.96 -8.05 -11.09
C LEU A 132 -2.47 -8.40 -11.28
N ARG A 133 -2.15 -9.57 -11.83
CA ARG A 133 -0.77 -9.98 -12.12
C ARG A 133 -0.16 -9.16 -13.25
N GLU A 134 -0.95 -8.77 -14.25
CA GLU A 134 -0.53 -7.88 -15.33
C GLU A 134 -0.14 -6.49 -14.76
N LEU A 135 -0.97 -5.91 -13.89
CA LEU A 135 -0.62 -4.69 -13.14
C LEU A 135 0.69 -4.88 -12.35
N GLY A 136 0.89 -6.08 -11.79
CA GLY A 136 2.09 -6.46 -11.06
C GLY A 136 3.37 -6.43 -11.89
N LYS A 137 3.32 -6.58 -13.22
CA LYS A 137 4.52 -6.49 -14.07
C LYS A 137 5.13 -5.08 -14.07
N SER A 138 4.28 -4.05 -14.00
CA SER A 138 4.70 -2.64 -14.03
C SER A 138 4.77 -1.99 -12.64
N HIS A 139 3.92 -2.45 -11.72
CA HIS A 139 3.72 -1.79 -10.41
C HIS A 139 3.96 -2.72 -9.22
N GLY A 140 4.42 -3.94 -9.45
CA GLY A 140 4.63 -4.94 -8.40
C GLY A 140 5.60 -4.46 -7.33
N VAL A 141 5.27 -4.73 -6.07
CA VAL A 141 6.15 -4.48 -4.93
C VAL A 141 6.37 -5.77 -4.16
N LYS A 142 7.53 -5.85 -3.50
CA LYS A 142 7.85 -6.93 -2.57
C LYS A 142 8.42 -6.35 -1.30
N PHE A 143 7.92 -6.79 -0.15
CA PHE A 143 8.50 -6.42 1.14
C PHE A 143 8.28 -7.51 2.17
N ILE A 144 9.17 -7.53 3.16
CA ILE A 144 9.10 -8.46 4.28
C ILE A 144 8.18 -7.84 5.34
N LYS A 145 7.21 -8.63 5.80
CA LYS A 145 6.30 -8.19 6.87
C LYS A 145 6.02 -9.33 7.83
N ALA A 146 6.22 -9.04 9.11
CA ALA A 146 5.64 -9.80 10.21
C ALA A 146 4.15 -9.46 10.35
N THR A 147 3.29 -10.47 10.33
CA THR A 147 1.86 -10.30 10.65
C THR A 147 1.64 -10.67 12.11
N GLN A 148 0.94 -9.81 12.84
CA GLN A 148 0.58 -10.05 14.24
C GLN A 148 -0.92 -9.83 14.40
N CYS A 149 -1.55 -10.70 15.19
CA CYS A 149 -2.94 -10.52 15.56
C CYS A 149 -2.99 -9.72 16.87
N LEU A 150 -3.90 -8.75 16.97
CA LEU A 150 -4.05 -7.90 18.15
C LEU A 150 -4.40 -8.69 19.42
N ASN A 151 -4.95 -9.88 19.28
CA ASN A 151 -5.50 -10.67 20.39
C ASN A 151 -4.54 -11.76 20.91
N ILE A 152 -3.34 -11.89 20.36
CA ILE A 152 -2.34 -12.87 20.81
C ILE A 152 -0.95 -12.22 20.88
N PRO A 153 -0.09 -12.63 21.82
CA PRO A 153 1.22 -12.03 21.98
C PRO A 153 2.19 -12.42 20.86
N GLU A 154 2.11 -13.64 20.33
CA GLU A 154 3.04 -14.11 19.30
C GLU A 154 2.69 -13.61 17.89
N PRO A 155 3.71 -13.26 17.07
CA PRO A 155 3.50 -13.05 15.64
C PRO A 155 2.89 -14.28 14.96
N LEU A 156 2.05 -14.04 13.96
CA LEU A 156 1.54 -15.10 13.12
C LEU A 156 2.63 -15.67 12.21
N GLY A 157 3.54 -14.83 11.76
CA GLY A 157 4.70 -15.23 10.95
C GLY A 157 5.28 -14.04 10.21
N GLN A 158 6.51 -14.23 9.72
CA GLN A 158 7.23 -13.24 8.90
C GLN A 158 7.40 -13.77 7.49
N GLY A 159 6.91 -13.03 6.51
CA GLY A 159 6.92 -13.46 5.11
C GLY A 159 7.39 -12.37 4.16
N LEU A 160 7.99 -12.78 3.05
CA LEU A 160 8.18 -11.94 1.88
C LEU A 160 6.88 -11.94 1.09
N TRP A 161 6.16 -10.83 1.12
CA TRP A 161 4.90 -10.67 0.41
C TRP A 161 5.13 -9.96 -0.92
N GLU A 162 4.44 -10.42 -1.96
CA GLU A 162 4.50 -9.85 -3.31
C GLU A 162 3.09 -9.59 -3.83
N GLY A 163 2.88 -8.40 -4.38
CA GLY A 163 1.57 -7.90 -4.77
C GLY A 163 1.60 -6.59 -5.54
N VAL A 164 0.41 -6.02 -5.75
CA VAL A 164 0.21 -4.70 -6.35
C VAL A 164 -0.20 -3.70 -5.26
N PRO A 165 0.45 -2.52 -5.16
CA PRO A 165 0.01 -1.46 -4.25
C PRO A 165 -1.46 -1.12 -4.46
N LEU A 166 -2.22 -0.98 -3.36
CA LEU A 166 -3.66 -0.75 -3.38
C LEU A 166 -4.05 0.47 -4.22
N ARG A 167 -3.25 1.55 -4.16
CA ARG A 167 -3.44 2.75 -5.00
C ARG A 167 -3.51 2.44 -6.51
N GLU A 168 -2.74 1.49 -7.01
CA GLU A 168 -2.69 1.18 -8.44
C GLU A 168 -3.92 0.38 -8.86
N VAL A 169 -4.43 -0.46 -7.95
CA VAL A 169 -5.71 -1.16 -8.13
C VAL A 169 -6.87 -0.15 -8.10
N LEU A 170 -6.88 0.80 -7.16
CA LEU A 170 -7.92 1.83 -7.06
C LEU A 170 -7.95 2.77 -8.27
N LYS A 171 -6.82 3.02 -8.94
CA LYS A 171 -6.78 3.82 -10.18
C LYS A 171 -7.61 3.21 -11.32
N LEU A 172 -7.85 1.91 -11.30
CA LEU A 172 -8.74 1.26 -12.27
C LEU A 172 -10.17 1.81 -12.19
N CYS A 173 -10.58 2.29 -11.02
CA CYS A 173 -11.88 2.93 -10.82
C CYS A 173 -12.00 4.34 -11.46
N GLY A 174 -10.93 4.82 -12.10
CA GLY A 174 -10.86 6.13 -12.73
C GLY A 174 -10.91 7.28 -11.73
N LYS A 175 -11.54 8.39 -12.11
CA LYS A 175 -11.66 9.56 -11.23
C LYS A 175 -12.51 9.22 -10.00
N MET A 176 -11.93 9.40 -8.82
CA MET A 176 -12.59 9.26 -7.52
C MET A 176 -12.91 10.63 -6.93
N LYS A 177 -14.11 10.79 -6.35
CA LYS A 177 -14.56 12.02 -5.68
C LYS A 177 -15.20 11.68 -4.32
N ASP A 178 -14.99 12.55 -3.34
CA ASP A 178 -15.58 12.44 -2.01
C ASP A 178 -15.26 11.11 -1.28
N VAL A 179 -14.20 10.42 -1.69
CA VAL A 179 -13.74 9.19 -1.06
C VAL A 179 -12.90 9.55 0.17
N ARG A 180 -13.30 9.01 1.33
CA ARG A 180 -12.66 9.28 2.62
C ARG A 180 -12.02 8.05 3.25
N ARG A 181 -12.60 6.88 2.97
CA ARG A 181 -12.20 5.61 3.57
C ARG A 181 -12.39 4.48 2.55
N ILE A 182 -11.46 3.54 2.57
CA ILE A 182 -11.52 2.32 1.75
C ILE A 182 -11.82 1.16 2.70
N TYR A 183 -12.98 0.54 2.52
CA TYR A 183 -13.33 -0.69 3.21
C TYR A 183 -12.93 -1.90 2.36
N TYR A 184 -12.42 -2.93 3.02
CA TYR A 184 -12.12 -4.21 2.38
C TYR A 184 -12.64 -5.33 3.27
N ARG A 185 -13.23 -6.33 2.62
CA ARG A 185 -13.78 -7.51 3.28
C ARG A 185 -13.43 -8.77 2.51
N GLY A 186 -13.33 -9.86 3.25
CA GLY A 186 -13.15 -11.19 2.66
C GLY A 186 -14.49 -11.81 2.26
N PHE A 187 -14.39 -13.02 1.69
CA PHE A 187 -15.53 -13.90 1.49
C PHE A 187 -16.24 -14.21 2.83
N HIS A 188 -17.58 -14.22 2.83
CA HIS A 188 -18.40 -14.39 4.04
C HIS A 188 -19.72 -15.15 3.83
N ASN A 189 -19.83 -16.05 2.84
CA ASN A 189 -21.05 -16.87 2.58
C ASN A 189 -22.38 -16.08 2.52
N GLU A 190 -22.33 -14.78 2.19
CA GLU A 190 -23.48 -13.85 2.25
C GLU A 190 -24.16 -13.74 3.63
N ASP A 191 -23.50 -14.17 4.70
CA ASP A 191 -23.94 -13.99 6.08
C ASP A 191 -23.34 -12.70 6.68
N PRO A 192 -24.15 -11.66 6.97
CA PRO A 192 -23.66 -10.40 7.50
C PRO A 192 -22.90 -10.53 8.82
N GLU A 193 -23.24 -11.51 9.67
CA GLU A 193 -22.57 -11.72 10.96
C GLU A 193 -21.14 -12.28 10.78
N GLN A 194 -20.86 -12.86 9.61
CA GLN A 194 -19.56 -13.45 9.29
C GLN A 194 -18.61 -12.50 8.56
N ILE A 195 -19.06 -11.27 8.24
CA ILE A 195 -18.24 -10.28 7.55
C ILE A 195 -17.00 -9.95 8.39
N PHE A 196 -15.84 -10.41 7.92
CA PHE A 196 -14.57 -9.81 8.34
C PHE A 196 -14.29 -8.61 7.45
N GLN A 197 -14.37 -7.41 8.04
CA GLN A 197 -14.10 -6.15 7.37
C GLN A 197 -13.09 -5.33 8.17
N SER A 198 -12.22 -4.66 7.43
CA SER A 198 -11.37 -3.61 7.97
C SER A 198 -11.28 -2.47 6.95
N SER A 199 -10.49 -1.45 7.24
CA SER A 199 -10.45 -0.24 6.42
C SER A 199 -9.18 0.57 6.59
N LEU A 200 -8.92 1.41 5.59
CA LEU A 200 -7.85 2.40 5.54
C LEU A 200 -8.46 3.77 5.27
N SER A 201 -7.86 4.84 5.78
CA SER A 201 -8.17 6.17 5.27
C SER A 201 -7.78 6.27 3.79
N TYR A 202 -8.41 7.17 3.05
CA TYR A 202 -8.06 7.38 1.63
C TYR A 202 -6.57 7.71 1.47
N THR A 203 -6.01 8.56 2.34
CA THR A 203 -4.58 8.89 2.36
C THR A 203 -3.71 7.65 2.57
N GLN A 204 -4.02 6.78 3.55
CA GLN A 204 -3.27 5.55 3.79
C GLN A 204 -3.29 4.60 2.58
N ALA A 205 -4.40 4.56 1.83
CA ALA A 205 -4.53 3.72 0.65
C ALA A 205 -3.78 4.30 -0.57
N MET A 206 -3.75 5.63 -0.71
CA MET A 206 -3.25 6.32 -1.90
C MET A 206 -1.78 6.74 -1.81
N GLU A 207 -1.27 6.97 -0.61
CA GLU A 207 0.09 7.47 -0.38
C GLU A 207 1.00 6.39 0.22
N THR A 208 2.30 6.56 0.04
CA THR A 208 3.32 5.78 0.75
C THR A 208 4.22 6.76 1.48
N PRO A 209 4.27 6.73 2.83
CA PRO A 209 5.13 7.64 3.56
C PRO A 209 6.60 7.36 3.22
N PRO A 210 7.49 8.38 3.30
CA PRO A 210 8.91 8.17 3.08
C PRO A 210 9.47 7.04 3.96
N GLY A 211 10.17 6.09 3.35
CA GLY A 211 10.72 4.92 4.05
C GLY A 211 9.70 3.84 4.45
N GLY A 212 8.41 4.04 4.18
CA GLY A 212 7.35 3.05 4.42
C GLY A 212 7.04 2.18 3.21
N PHE A 213 6.12 1.24 3.40
CA PHE A 213 5.59 0.38 2.34
C PHE A 213 4.10 0.70 2.11
N PRO A 214 3.59 0.54 0.86
CA PRO A 214 2.17 0.70 0.60
C PRO A 214 1.36 -0.51 1.09
N PRO A 215 0.09 -0.31 1.49
CA PRO A 215 -0.89 -1.39 1.47
C PRO A 215 -0.97 -2.01 0.07
N MET A 216 -1.15 -3.33 -0.01
CA MET A 216 -1.19 -4.03 -1.29
C MET A 216 -2.19 -5.19 -1.32
N LEU A 217 -2.60 -5.54 -2.53
CA LEU A 217 -3.20 -6.84 -2.82
C LEU A 217 -2.08 -7.81 -3.17
N ALA A 218 -1.75 -8.69 -2.22
CA ALA A 218 -0.72 -9.71 -2.38
C ALA A 218 -1.29 -10.97 -3.02
N TYR A 219 -0.53 -11.57 -3.93
CA TYR A 219 -0.85 -12.85 -4.59
C TYR A 219 0.29 -13.88 -4.46
N ARG A 220 1.42 -13.50 -3.84
CA ARG A 220 2.49 -14.43 -3.46
C ARG A 220 2.97 -14.22 -2.02
N LEU A 221 3.36 -15.32 -1.39
CA LEU A 221 4.01 -15.39 -0.08
C LEU A 221 5.25 -16.27 -0.21
N ASN A 222 6.43 -15.74 0.15
CA ASN A 222 7.72 -16.42 0.05
C ASN A 222 8.00 -16.98 -1.36
N GLY A 223 7.62 -16.23 -2.40
CA GLY A 223 7.81 -16.60 -3.80
C GLY A 223 6.78 -17.59 -4.36
N GLN A 224 5.90 -18.15 -3.52
CA GLN A 224 4.87 -19.11 -3.92
C GLN A 224 3.49 -18.47 -3.98
N PRO A 225 2.55 -18.98 -4.79
CA PRO A 225 1.14 -18.57 -4.73
C PRO A 225 0.60 -18.70 -3.29
N ILE A 226 -0.22 -17.74 -2.87
CA ILE A 226 -0.82 -17.78 -1.54
C ILE A 226 -1.81 -18.95 -1.48
N THR A 227 -1.67 -19.82 -0.48
CA THR A 227 -2.59 -20.95 -0.27
C THR A 227 -3.93 -20.49 0.31
N PRO A 228 -5.03 -21.27 0.14
CA PRO A 228 -6.32 -20.92 0.74
C PRO A 228 -6.24 -20.65 2.25
N LEU A 229 -5.46 -21.45 3.00
CA LEU A 229 -5.22 -21.26 4.44
C LEU A 229 -4.63 -19.88 4.76
N ARG A 230 -3.84 -19.32 3.84
CA ARG A 230 -3.21 -17.99 3.94
C ARG A 230 -3.98 -16.91 3.22
N GLY A 231 -5.27 -17.15 2.92
CA GLY A 231 -6.14 -16.17 2.27
C GLY A 231 -5.89 -16.05 0.77
N GLY A 232 -5.40 -17.12 0.15
CA GLY A 232 -5.28 -17.20 -1.30
C GLY A 232 -6.64 -17.15 -2.00
N PRO A 233 -6.65 -16.80 -3.30
CA PRO A 233 -5.48 -16.51 -4.12
C PRO A 233 -4.93 -15.08 -3.95
N VAL A 234 -5.70 -14.18 -3.33
CA VAL A 234 -5.31 -12.78 -3.08
C VAL A 234 -5.68 -12.36 -1.67
N ARG A 235 -4.75 -11.70 -0.98
CA ARG A 235 -4.96 -11.15 0.37
C ARG A 235 -4.52 -9.70 0.46
N MET A 236 -5.27 -8.90 1.20
CA MET A 236 -4.85 -7.56 1.63
C MET A 236 -3.69 -7.65 2.62
N ILE A 237 -2.59 -6.94 2.35
CA ILE A 237 -1.45 -6.78 3.26
C ILE A 237 -1.31 -5.30 3.56
N VAL A 238 -1.44 -4.95 4.85
CA VAL A 238 -1.28 -3.58 5.36
C VAL A 238 -0.02 -3.52 6.23
N PRO A 239 1.08 -2.89 5.75
CA PRO A 239 2.34 -2.78 6.47
C PRO A 239 2.24 -2.07 7.82
#